data_AF-A0A946UT05-F1
#
_entry.id   AF-A0A946UT05-F1
#
_cell.length_a   1.000
_cell.length_b   1.000
_cell.length_c   1.000
_cell.angle_alpha   90.00
_cell.angle_beta   90.00
_cell.angle_gamma   90.00
#
_symmetry.space_group_name_H-M   'P 1'
#
loop_
_entity.id
_entity.type
_entity.pdbx_description
1 polymer ?
#
loop_
_entity_poly.entity_id
_entity_poly.type
_entity_poly.pdbx_seq_one_letter_code
_entity_poly.pdbx_strand_id
1 'polypeptide(L)'
;MRKLYLLLAIAGAIVPLYFFAQFFFIDEQAVAMGFIPALFVNGATAGFTADLLISSFVFWIYMWSRRAQGPNPLPFVIVNLCIGLSCALPAYLYVAAEKSRPAGN
;
A
#
# COMPACT_ATOMS: atom_id res chain seq x y z
N MET A 1 10.52 -16.77 3.10
CA MET A 1 9.41 -15.83 2.81
C MET A 1 9.64 -14.41 3.30
N ARG A 2 10.23 -14.19 4.48
CA ARG A 2 10.41 -12.83 5.04
C ARG A 2 11.24 -11.86 4.16
N LYS A 3 12.40 -12.30 3.66
CA LYS A 3 13.23 -11.50 2.74
C LYS A 3 12.48 -11.15 1.44
N LEU A 4 11.64 -12.06 0.95
CA LEU A 4 10.79 -11.82 -0.21
C LEU A 4 9.76 -10.72 0.09
N TYR A 5 9.05 -10.79 1.21
CA TYR A 5 8.12 -9.71 1.61
C TYR A 5 8.81 -8.35 1.75
N LEU A 6 10.02 -8.31 2.30
CA LEU A 6 10.78 -7.06 2.39
C LEU A 6 11.14 -6.51 1.00
N LEU A 7 11.56 -7.36 0.06
CA LEU A 7 11.83 -6.95 -1.32
C LEU A 7 10.56 -6.45 -2.03
N LEU A 8 9.43 -7.14 -1.85
CA LEU A 8 8.15 -6.72 -2.41
C LEU A 8 7.66 -5.39 -1.81
N ALA A 9 7.90 -5.13 -0.52
CA ALA A 9 7.57 -3.85 0.10
C ALA A 9 8.40 -2.70 -0.48
N ILE A 10 9.70 -2.91 -0.69
CA ILE A 10 10.57 -1.92 -1.32
C ILE A 10 10.13 -1.67 -2.77
N ALA A 11 9.92 -2.73 -3.56
CA ALA A 11 9.44 -2.60 -4.94
C ALA A 11 8.08 -1.89 -5.00
N GLY A 12 7.15 -2.25 -4.12
CA GLY A 12 5.84 -1.64 -3.99
C GLY A 12 5.86 -0.21 -3.46
N ALA A 13 6.98 0.29 -2.96
CA ALA A 13 7.19 1.70 -2.64
C ALA A 13 7.82 2.48 -3.81
N ILE A 14 8.84 1.89 -4.44
CA ILE A 14 9.56 2.53 -5.56
C ILE A 14 8.63 2.76 -6.75
N VAL A 15 7.81 1.77 -7.11
CA VAL A 15 6.96 1.87 -8.31
C VAL A 15 5.93 2.99 -8.20
N PRO A 16 5.10 3.08 -7.14
CA PRO A 16 4.16 4.21 -6.99
C PRO A 16 4.86 5.55 -6.87
N LEU A 17 5.98 5.64 -6.13
CA LEU A 17 6.73 6.89 -5.98
C LEU A 17 7.30 7.38 -7.31
N TYR A 18 7.76 6.48 -8.19
CA TYR A 18 8.21 6.84 -9.53
C TYR A 18 7.08 7.45 -10.36
N PHE A 19 5.89 6.83 -10.38
CA PHE A 19 4.73 7.36 -11.10
C PHE A 19 4.23 8.68 -10.52
N PHE A 20 4.21 8.82 -9.18
CA PHE A 20 3.85 10.08 -8.54
C PHE A 20 4.86 11.18 -8.83
N ALA A 21 6.16 10.89 -8.77
CA ALA A 21 7.20 11.84 -9.14
C ALA A 21 7.04 12.29 -10.60
N GLN A 22 6.84 11.36 -11.53
CA GLN A 22 6.58 11.71 -12.93
C GLN A 22 5.36 12.63 -13.08
N PHE A 23 4.26 12.34 -12.37
CA PHE A 23 3.06 13.18 -12.40
C PHE A 23 3.30 14.59 -11.82
N PHE A 24 3.99 14.72 -10.69
CA PHE A 24 4.21 16.03 -10.04
C PHE A 24 5.34 16.86 -10.67
N PHE A 25 6.35 16.24 -11.28
CA PHE A 25 7.52 16.94 -11.82
C PHE A 25 7.42 17.24 -13.32
N ILE A 26 6.58 16.52 -14.09
CA ILE A 26 6.52 16.66 -15.55
C ILE A 26 5.21 17.28 -16.02
N ASP A 27 4.08 17.03 -15.36
CA ASP A 27 2.82 17.72 -15.67
C ASP A 27 2.73 19.05 -14.92
N GLU A 28 2.92 20.19 -15.60
CA GLU A 28 2.81 21.53 -15.00
C GLU A 28 1.39 21.83 -14.46
N GLN A 29 0.37 21.10 -14.91
CA GLN A 29 -1.01 21.17 -14.43
C GLN A 29 -1.24 20.36 -13.14
N ALA A 30 -0.25 19.60 -12.66
CA ALA A 30 -0.34 18.73 -11.49
C ALA A 30 -0.18 19.49 -10.16
N VAL A 31 -1.01 20.50 -9.94
CA VAL A 31 -1.37 20.86 -8.56
C VAL A 31 -2.09 19.64 -7.97
N ALA A 32 -1.98 19.39 -6.66
CA ALA A 32 -2.65 18.27 -5.97
C ALA A 32 -4.15 18.09 -6.33
N MET A 33 -4.81 19.15 -6.81
CA MET A 33 -6.19 19.14 -7.33
C MET A 33 -6.38 18.35 -8.64
N GLY A 34 -5.36 18.17 -9.48
CA GLY A 34 -5.42 17.43 -10.75
C GLY A 34 -5.24 15.91 -10.62
N PHE A 35 -4.76 15.44 -9.46
CA PHE A 35 -4.49 14.01 -9.23
C PHE A 35 -5.77 13.17 -9.21
N ILE A 36 -6.80 13.61 -8.48
CA ILE A 36 -8.07 12.88 -8.38
C ILE A 36 -8.78 12.78 -9.76
N PRO A 37 -8.94 13.86 -10.54
CA PRO A 37 -9.46 13.75 -11.90
C PRO A 37 -8.67 12.81 -12.80
N ALA A 38 -7.33 12.78 -12.69
CA ALA A 38 -6.48 11.91 -13.50
C ALA A 38 -6.71 10.42 -13.22
N LEU A 39 -7.03 10.04 -11.98
CA LEU A 39 -7.39 8.65 -11.62
C LEU A 39 -8.67 8.19 -12.32
N PHE A 40 -9.60 9.10 -12.61
CA PHE A 40 -10.91 8.82 -13.21
C PHE A 40 -11.05 9.35 -14.65
N VAL A 41 -9.93 9.63 -15.33
CA VAL A 41 -9.94 10.20 -16.69
C VAL A 41 -10.54 9.25 -17.73
N ASN A 42 -10.46 7.94 -17.51
CA ASN A 42 -11.10 6.93 -18.35
C ASN A 42 -11.57 5.72 -17.53
N GLY A 43 -12.36 4.85 -18.15
CA GLY A 43 -12.91 3.66 -17.48
C GLY A 43 -11.87 2.67 -16.96
N ALA A 44 -10.71 2.55 -17.63
CA ALA A 44 -9.65 1.64 -17.21
C ALA A 44 -8.91 2.14 -15.97
N THR A 45 -8.52 3.41 -15.93
CA THR A 45 -7.88 4.02 -14.75
C THR A 45 -8.85 4.09 -13.57
N ALA A 46 -10.13 4.38 -13.83
CA ALA A 46 -11.18 4.36 -12.83
C ALA A 46 -11.37 2.96 -12.24
N GLY A 47 -11.42 1.93 -13.08
CA GLY A 47 -11.53 0.53 -12.64
C GLY A 47 -10.34 0.10 -11.78
N PHE A 48 -9.12 0.43 -12.20
CA PHE A 48 -7.91 0.14 -11.42
C PHE A 48 -7.88 0.87 -10.08
N THR A 49 -8.27 2.15 -10.07
CA THR A 49 -8.38 2.94 -8.84
C THR A 49 -9.41 2.36 -7.89
N ALA A 50 -10.59 1.99 -8.39
CA ALA A 50 -11.64 1.36 -7.59
C ALA A 50 -11.19 0.02 -6.98
N ASP A 51 -10.52 -0.83 -7.76
CA ASP A 51 -9.96 -2.11 -7.29
C ASP A 51 -8.95 -1.90 -6.15
N LEU A 52 -8.05 -0.91 -6.27
CA LEU A 52 -7.08 -0.57 -5.24
C LEU A 52 -7.73 -0.01 -3.96
N LEU A 53 -8.78 0.81 -4.09
CA LEU A 53 -9.51 1.37 -2.95
C LEU A 53 -10.27 0.28 -2.20
N ILE A 54 -10.99 -0.58 -2.92
CA ILE A 54 -11.73 -1.71 -2.34
C ILE A 54 -10.74 -2.68 -1.67
N SER A 55 -9.65 -3.04 -2.35
CA SER A 55 -8.62 -3.93 -1.79
C SER A 55 -7.97 -3.33 -0.53
N SER A 56 -7.72 -2.02 -0.51
CA SER A 56 -7.19 -1.32 0.66
C SER A 56 -8.17 -1.35 1.84
N PHE A 57 -9.45 -1.11 1.58
CA PHE A 57 -10.49 -1.13 2.59
C PHE A 57 -10.67 -2.54 3.21
N VAL A 58 -10.74 -3.57 2.36
CA VAL A 58 -10.80 -4.97 2.82
C VAL A 58 -9.55 -5.33 3.63
N PHE A 59 -8.37 -4.87 3.19
CA PHE A 59 -7.12 -5.09 3.91
C PHE A 59 -7.12 -4.43 5.30
N TRP A 60 -7.67 -3.22 5.44
CA TRP A 60 -7.83 -2.58 6.75
C TRP A 60 -8.71 -3.40 7.68
N ILE A 61 -9.90 -3.83 7.20
CA ILE A 61 -10.82 -4.68 7.98
C ILE A 61 -10.10 -5.97 8.43
N TYR A 62 -9.35 -6.61 7.53
CA TYR A 62 -8.57 -7.80 7.83
C TYR A 62 -7.54 -7.58 8.94
N MET A 63 -6.76 -6.50 8.88
CA MET A 63 -5.77 -6.20 9.91
C MET A 63 -6.43 -5.89 11.27
N TRP A 64 -7.55 -5.17 11.27
CA TRP A 64 -8.31 -4.89 12.49
C TRP A 64 -8.89 -6.16 13.12
N SER A 65 -9.44 -7.07 12.31
CA SER A 65 -9.93 -8.38 12.76
C SER A 65 -8.84 -9.21 13.43
N ARG A 66 -7.60 -9.14 12.92
CA ARG A 66 -6.44 -9.85 13.50
C ARG A 66 -5.69 -9.08 14.58
N ARG A 67 -6.11 -7.88 14.97
CA ARG A 67 -5.36 -7.02 15.91
C ARG A 67 -5.02 -7.70 17.24
N ALA A 68 -5.88 -8.58 17.75
CA ALA A 68 -5.65 -9.28 19.02
C ALA A 68 -4.45 -10.25 18.97
N GLN A 69 -4.20 -10.89 17.83
CA GLN A 69 -3.14 -11.90 17.67
C GLN A 69 -2.00 -11.41 16.77
N GLY A 70 -2.24 -10.39 15.95
CA GLY A 70 -1.32 -9.86 14.95
C GLY A 70 -0.61 -8.55 15.34
N PRO A 71 0.04 -7.89 14.38
CA PRO A 71 0.62 -6.55 14.52
C PRO A 71 -0.45 -5.46 14.66
N ASN A 72 -0.08 -4.29 15.17
CA ASN A 72 -0.99 -3.14 15.23
C ASN A 72 -1.29 -2.63 13.80
N PRO A 73 -2.56 -2.50 13.37
CA PRO A 73 -2.93 -2.09 12.01
C PRO A 73 -2.53 -0.67 11.64
N LEU A 74 -2.52 0.25 12.61
CA LEU A 74 -2.37 1.69 12.40
C LEU A 74 -1.17 2.11 11.51
N PRO A 75 0.07 1.64 11.73
CA PRO A 75 1.21 2.00 10.88
C PRO A 75 1.03 1.54 9.42
N PHE A 76 0.39 0.40 9.19
CA PHE A 76 0.18 -0.13 7.84
C PHE A 76 -0.91 0.61 7.08
N VAL A 77 -1.91 1.12 7.79
CA VAL A 77 -2.92 2.03 7.21
C VAL A 77 -2.25 3.33 6.76
N ILE A 78 -1.35 3.90 7.56
CA ILE A 78 -0.60 5.10 7.19
C ILE A 78 0.26 4.82 5.95
N VAL A 79 1.00 3.71 5.91
CA VAL A 79 1.80 3.32 4.74
C VAL A 79 0.91 3.12 3.50
N ASN A 80 -0.27 2.53 3.65
CA ASN A 80 -1.21 2.33 2.56
C ASN A 80 -1.73 3.66 1.98
N LEU A 81 -2.00 4.66 2.83
CA LEU A 81 -2.44 5.99 2.41
C LEU A 81 -1.30 6.84 1.82
N CYS A 82 -0.09 6.76 2.38
CA CYS A 82 1.04 7.57 1.93
C CYS A 82 1.75 7.01 0.68
N ILE A 83 1.82 5.68 0.56
CA ILE A 83 2.60 5.00 -0.49
C ILE A 83 1.71 4.14 -1.38
N GLY A 84 0.85 3.33 -0.77
CA GLY A 84 -0.07 2.44 -1.47
C GLY A 84 -0.15 1.03 -0.90
N LEU A 85 -1.15 0.28 -1.35
CA LEU A 85 -1.39 -1.11 -0.93
C LEU A 85 -0.23 -2.03 -1.27
N SER A 86 0.42 -1.79 -2.40
CA SER A 86 1.57 -2.58 -2.89
C SER A 86 2.74 -2.61 -1.89
N CYS A 87 2.95 -1.54 -1.12
CA CYS A 87 3.95 -1.50 -0.04
C CYS A 87 3.38 -1.99 1.29
N ALA A 88 2.17 -1.57 1.65
CA ALA A 88 1.59 -1.83 2.97
C ALA A 88 1.33 -3.32 3.23
N LEU A 89 0.84 -4.05 2.22
CA LEU A 89 0.52 -5.48 2.32
C LEU A 89 1.77 -6.34 2.60
N PRO A 90 2.85 -6.29 1.82
CA PRO A 90 4.05 -7.05 2.12
C PRO A 90 4.73 -6.62 3.41
N ALA A 91 4.69 -5.32 3.77
CA ALA A 91 5.19 -4.84 5.06
C ALA A 91 4.42 -5.48 6.25
N TYR A 92 3.10 -5.57 6.17
CA TYR A 92 2.30 -6.25 7.18
C TYR A 92 2.61 -7.74 7.28
N LEU A 93 2.73 -8.43 6.13
CA LEU A 93 3.08 -9.85 6.09
C LEU A 93 4.46 -10.14 6.68
N TYR A 94 5.43 -9.23 6.49
CA TYR A 94 6.75 -9.32 7.11
C TYR A 94 6.65 -9.33 8.63
N VAL A 95 5.94 -8.36 9.23
CA VAL A 95 5.83 -8.23 10.68
C VAL A 95 4.97 -9.34 11.29
N ALA A 96 3.90 -9.73 10.60
CA ALA A 96 3.08 -10.87 10.99
C ALA A 96 3.91 -12.17 11.04
N ALA A 97 4.76 -12.40 10.04
CA ALA A 97 5.64 -13.58 9.99
C ALA A 97 6.73 -13.58 11.09
N GLU A 98 7.22 -12.41 11.50
CA GLU A 98 8.16 -12.28 12.63
C GLU A 98 7.50 -12.71 13.95
N LYS A 99 6.26 -12.28 14.20
CA LYS A 99 5.52 -12.58 15.43
C LYS A 99 5.17 -14.05 15.59
N SER A 100 5.04 -14.78 14.47
CA SER A 100 4.76 -16.24 14.47
C SER A 100 5.99 -17.09 14.75
N ARG A 101 7.19 -16.51 14.88
CA ARG A 101 8.42 -17.26 15.16
C ARG A 101 8.41 -17.71 16.62
N PRO A 102 8.53 -19.02 16.92
CA PRO A 102 8.80 -19.45 18.28
C PRO A 102 10.10 -18.78 18.74
N ALA A 103 10.09 -18.21 19.95
CA ALA A 103 11.29 -17.69 20.58
C ALA A 103 12.35 -18.79 20.51
N GLY A 104 13.48 -18.50 19.85
CA GLY A 104 14.51 -19.49 19.62
C GLY A 104 15.02 -20.06 20.95
N ASN A 105 15.01 -21.39 21.01
CA ASN A 105 15.74 -22.24 21.94
C ASN A 105 17.25 -22.00 21.85
#